data_AF-A0AAV7STV6-F1
#
_entry.id   AF-A0AAV7STV6-F1
#
_cell.length_a   1.000
_cell.length_b   1.000
_cell.length_c   1.000
_cell.angle_alpha   90.00
_cell.angle_beta   90.00
_cell.angle_gamma   90.00
#
_symmetry.space_group_name_H-M   'P 1'
#
loop_
_entity.id
_entity.type
_entity.pdbx_description
1 polymer ?
#
loop_
_entity_poly.entity_id
_entity_poly.type
_entity_poly.pdbx_seq_one_letter_code
_entity_poly.pdbx_strand_id
1 'polypeptide(L)'
;MSRPLNPWFHNTVKMQRKVESDGSTPELSRKTFTELLVTKMGFTAAEIWCIMLDAPKGTYLLTFMSESICRRYWQMCLSRRDEKPFADFHLECQLVLEVKRMTVHVYNPHVNIQDLTTFLR
;
A
#
# COMPACT_ATOMS: atom_id res chain seq x y z
N MET A 1 5.77 -17.88 -8.13
CA MET A 1 6.81 -17.31 -7.25
C MET A 1 6.43 -15.87 -6.93
N SER A 2 5.88 -15.64 -5.73
CA SER A 2 5.52 -14.31 -5.27
C SER A 2 6.81 -13.57 -4.87
N ARG A 3 7.08 -12.41 -5.47
CA ARG A 3 8.26 -11.60 -5.09
C ARG A 3 8.13 -11.21 -3.61
N PRO A 4 9.20 -11.29 -2.81
CA PRO A 4 9.17 -10.77 -1.46
C PRO A 4 8.83 -9.27 -1.49
N LEU A 5 7.89 -8.83 -0.65
CA LEU A 5 7.62 -7.42 -0.41
C LEU A 5 8.93 -6.77 0.03
N ASN A 6 9.39 -5.78 -0.73
CA ASN A 6 10.65 -5.09 -0.47
C ASN A 6 10.60 -4.47 0.95
N PRO A 7 11.56 -4.73 1.85
CA PRO A 7 11.54 -4.28 3.25
C PRO A 7 11.71 -2.76 3.42
N TRP A 8 11.52 -1.97 2.35
CA TRP A 8 11.67 -0.51 2.33
C TRP A 8 10.34 0.21 2.07
N PHE A 9 9.25 -0.49 1.74
CA PHE A 9 7.94 0.13 1.50
C PHE A 9 7.09 0.27 2.76
N HIS A 10 7.74 0.57 3.88
CA HIS A 10 7.04 0.99 5.09
C HIS A 10 6.38 2.34 4.81
N ASN A 11 5.13 2.53 5.21
CA ASN A 11 4.38 3.79 5.05
C ASN A 11 4.05 4.12 3.59
N THR A 12 3.70 3.11 2.78
CA THR A 12 3.34 3.30 1.37
C THR A 12 1.86 3.02 1.10
N VAL A 13 1.22 3.88 0.32
CA VAL A 13 -0.07 3.61 -0.33
C VAL A 13 0.17 3.38 -1.81
N LYS A 14 -0.31 2.25 -2.30
CA LYS A 14 -0.33 1.90 -3.71
C LYS A 14 -1.68 2.27 -4.30
N MET A 15 -1.64 3.02 -5.39
CA MET A 15 -2.82 3.39 -6.19
C MET A 15 -2.62 2.83 -7.59
N GLN A 16 -3.49 1.94 -8.02
CA GLN A 16 -3.45 1.36 -9.35
C GLN A 16 -4.67 1.82 -10.12
N ARG A 17 -4.50 2.47 -11.27
CA ARG A 17 -5.63 2.95 -12.06
C ARG A 17 -6.44 1.77 -12.58
N LYS A 18 -7.77 1.90 -12.55
CA LYS A 18 -8.67 0.89 -13.11
C LYS A 18 -8.57 0.90 -14.64
N VAL A 19 -8.71 -0.28 -15.22
CA VAL A 19 -8.74 -0.49 -16.67
C VAL A 19 -10.06 0.07 -17.21
N GLU A 20 -10.00 0.82 -18.31
CA GLU A 20 -11.19 1.30 -18.99
C GLU A 20 -11.89 0.18 -19.78
N SER A 21 -13.12 0.42 -20.21
CA SER A 21 -13.96 -0.58 -20.90
C SER A 21 -13.35 -1.11 -22.20
N ASP A 22 -12.37 -0.40 -22.77
CA ASP A 22 -11.62 -0.77 -23.97
C ASP A 22 -10.38 -1.64 -23.69
N GLY A 23 -10.11 -1.95 -22.42
CA GLY A 23 -8.93 -2.71 -21.99
C GLY A 23 -7.66 -1.87 -21.83
N SER A 24 -7.72 -0.56 -22.07
CA SER A 24 -6.59 0.34 -21.88
C SER A 24 -6.46 0.75 -20.40
N THR A 25 -5.22 0.88 -19.92
CA THR A 25 -4.96 1.53 -18.62
C THR A 25 -4.42 2.92 -18.92
N PRO A 26 -5.23 3.99 -18.80
CA PRO A 26 -4.76 5.32 -19.15
C PRO A 26 -3.62 5.74 -18.22
N GLU A 27 -2.41 5.88 -18.74
CA GLU A 27 -1.27 6.31 -17.96
C GLU A 27 -1.35 7.82 -17.68
N LEU A 28 -1.31 8.21 -16.40
CA LEU A 28 -1.05 9.60 -16.01
C LEU A 28 0.45 9.84 -15.95
N SER A 29 0.88 10.94 -16.56
CA SER A 29 2.23 11.46 -16.34
C SER A 29 2.45 11.77 -14.85
N ARG A 30 3.71 11.74 -14.40
CA ARG A 30 4.09 12.12 -13.02
C ARG A 30 3.50 13.46 -12.61
N LYS A 31 3.57 14.45 -13.51
CA LYS A 31 3.10 15.81 -13.27
C LYS A 31 1.59 15.83 -13.03
N THR A 32 0.83 15.22 -13.94
CA THR A 32 -0.64 15.14 -13.86
C THR A 32 -1.09 14.40 -12.61
N PHE A 33 -0.43 13.29 -12.26
CA PHE A 33 -0.74 12.54 -11.05
C PHE A 33 -0.44 13.33 -9.77
N THR A 34 0.68 14.04 -9.72
CA THR A 34 1.04 14.89 -8.57
C THR A 34 0.05 16.04 -8.40
N GLU A 35 -0.35 16.69 -9.49
CA GLU A 35 -1.38 17.74 -9.48
C GLU A 35 -2.73 17.19 -9.00
N LEU A 36 -3.13 16.01 -9.47
CA LEU A 36 -4.36 15.33 -9.03
C LEU A 36 -4.36 15.06 -7.52
N LEU A 37 -3.23 14.56 -6.99
CA LEU A 37 -3.06 14.27 -5.57
C LEU A 37 -3.26 15.52 -4.70
N VAL A 38 -2.56 16.59 -5.04
CA VAL A 38 -2.57 17.82 -4.22
C VAL A 38 -3.89 18.57 -4.36
N THR A 39 -4.39 18.73 -5.59
CA THR A 39 -5.53 19.63 -5.85
C THR A 39 -6.89 18.98 -5.67
N LYS A 40 -7.02 17.67 -5.96
CA LYS A 40 -8.32 16.98 -5.96
C LYS A 40 -8.46 15.94 -4.85
N MET A 41 -7.37 15.27 -4.50
CA MET A 41 -7.37 14.24 -3.47
C MET A 41 -6.99 14.76 -2.08
N GLY A 42 -6.51 16.00 -1.95
CA GLY A 42 -6.23 16.63 -0.66
C GLY A 42 -4.95 16.16 0.00
N PHE A 43 -4.00 15.63 -0.78
CA PHE A 43 -2.67 15.26 -0.27
C PHE A 43 -1.76 16.47 -0.15
N THR A 44 -0.91 16.47 0.88
CA THR A 44 0.10 17.51 1.09
C THR A 44 1.45 17.03 0.59
N ALA A 45 2.04 17.74 -0.36
CA ALA A 45 3.34 17.37 -0.94
C ALA A 45 4.47 17.29 0.09
N ALA A 46 4.46 18.14 1.11
CA ALA A 46 5.46 18.15 2.19
C ALA A 46 5.44 16.88 3.07
N GLU A 47 4.35 16.12 3.05
CA GLU A 47 4.18 14.91 3.85
C GLU A 47 4.45 13.63 3.05
N ILE A 48 4.69 13.78 1.75
CA ILE A 48 5.05 12.70 0.83
C ILE A 48 6.57 12.71 0.67
N TRP A 49 7.21 11.60 1.04
CA TRP A 49 8.64 11.42 0.85
C TRP A 49 8.98 11.10 -0.60
N CYS A 50 8.20 10.19 -1.22
CA CYS A 50 8.48 9.72 -2.56
C CYS A 50 7.20 9.34 -3.31
N ILE A 51 7.19 9.67 -4.61
CA ILE A 51 6.21 9.19 -5.58
C ILE A 51 6.97 8.37 -6.62
N MET A 52 6.73 7.06 -6.65
CA MET A 52 7.25 6.19 -7.71
C MET A 52 6.14 5.86 -8.70
N LEU A 53 6.50 5.84 -9.97
CA LEU A 53 5.61 5.48 -11.06
C LEU A 53 6.11 4.18 -11.69
N ASP A 54 5.25 3.17 -11.66
CA ASP A 54 5.38 2.01 -12.53
C ASP A 54 4.38 2.21 -13.69
N ALA A 55 4.81 3.06 -14.64
CA ALA A 55 4.04 3.50 -15.80
C ALA A 55 3.38 2.35 -16.58
N PRO A 56 4.07 1.25 -16.95
CA PRO A 56 3.48 0.18 -17.76
C PRO A 56 2.32 -0.58 -17.09
N LYS A 57 1.95 -0.23 -15.86
CA LYS A 57 0.84 -0.83 -15.10
C LYS A 57 -0.12 0.19 -14.50
N GLY A 58 -0.01 1.48 -14.86
CA GLY A 58 -0.81 2.56 -14.26
C GLY A 58 -0.73 2.54 -12.72
N THR A 59 0.41 2.14 -12.17
CA THR A 59 0.59 1.94 -10.73
C THR A 59 1.46 3.04 -10.16
N TYR A 60 0.97 3.64 -9.08
CA TYR A 60 1.57 4.76 -8.39
C TYR A 60 1.80 4.38 -6.93
N LEU A 61 3.03 4.54 -6.45
CA LEU A 61 3.40 4.26 -5.06
C LEU A 61 3.70 5.57 -4.35
N LEU A 62 2.95 5.84 -3.30
CA LEU A 62 3.08 7.01 -2.45
C LEU A 62 3.69 6.61 -1.12
N THR A 63 4.96 6.94 -0.92
CA THR A 63 5.66 6.73 0.35
C THR A 63 5.60 8.01 1.18
N PHE A 64 5.11 7.90 2.41
CA PHE A 64 4.95 9.03 3.33
C PHE A 64 6.13 9.17 4.28
N MET A 65 6.31 10.38 4.81
CA MET A 65 7.36 10.70 5.80
C MET A 65 7.27 9.85 7.08
N SER A 66 6.07 9.38 7.43
CA SER A 66 5.84 8.59 8.64
C SER A 66 4.63 7.67 8.52
N GLU A 67 4.56 6.70 9.44
CA GLU A 67 3.45 5.75 9.53
C GLU A 67 2.12 6.43 9.87
N SER A 68 2.15 7.40 10.78
CA SER A 68 0.96 8.14 11.19
C SER A 68 0.35 8.93 10.03
N ILE A 69 1.21 9.54 9.20
CA ILE A 69 0.79 10.23 7.98
C ILE A 69 0.19 9.24 6.98
N CYS A 70 0.85 8.09 6.75
CA CYS A 70 0.33 7.05 5.87
C CYS A 70 -1.04 6.54 6.33
N ARG A 71 -1.20 6.24 7.63
CA ARG A 71 -2.49 5.81 8.21
C ARG A 71 -3.58 6.84 8.00
N ARG A 72 -3.29 8.13 8.24
CA ARG A 72 -4.26 9.21 8.03
C ARG A 72 -4.71 9.28 6.57
N TYR A 73 -3.77 9.28 5.62
CA TYR A 73 -4.11 9.30 4.21
C TYR A 73 -4.81 8.03 3.74
N TRP A 74 -4.45 6.88 4.30
CA TRP A 74 -5.14 5.63 4.03
C TRP A 74 -6.60 5.67 4.49
N GLN A 75 -6.86 6.17 5.70
CA GLN A 75 -8.23 6.35 6.19
C GLN A 75 -9.03 7.32 5.31
N MET A 76 -8.40 8.42 4.87
CA MET A 76 -9.02 9.34 3.91
C MET A 76 -9.37 8.63 2.59
N CYS A 77 -8.43 7.88 2.01
CA CYS A 77 -8.64 7.06 0.82
C CYS A 77 -9.80 6.08 0.97
N LEU A 78 -9.90 5.40 2.12
CA LEU A 78 -11.00 4.47 2.41
C LEU A 78 -12.35 5.18 2.53
N SER A 79 -12.39 6.29 3.26
CA SER A 79 -13.62 7.06 3.50
C SER A 79 -14.21 7.66 2.21
N ARG A 80 -13.36 7.92 1.21
CA ARG A 80 -13.72 8.56 -0.06
C ARG A 80 -13.56 7.62 -1.26
N ARG A 81 -13.42 6.31 -1.03
CA ARG A 81 -13.06 5.33 -2.08
C ARG A 81 -14.03 5.29 -3.26
N ASP A 82 -15.29 5.64 -3.02
CA ASP A 82 -16.37 5.62 -4.00
C ASP A 82 -16.56 7.00 -4.67
N GLU A 83 -15.80 8.01 -4.25
CA GLU A 83 -15.82 9.35 -4.82
C GLU A 83 -14.73 9.53 -5.87
N LYS A 84 -14.99 10.35 -6.90
CA LYS A 84 -13.92 10.77 -7.81
C LYS A 84 -12.98 11.77 -7.12
N PRO A 85 -11.66 11.67 -7.33
CA PRO A 85 -10.98 10.75 -8.26
C PRO A 85 -10.54 9.40 -7.66
N PHE A 86 -10.82 9.09 -6.38
CA PHE A 86 -10.41 7.83 -5.73
C PHE A 86 -11.05 6.59 -6.36
N ALA A 87 -12.30 6.70 -6.79
CA ALA A 87 -13.06 5.63 -7.45
C ALA A 87 -12.39 5.08 -8.72
N ASP A 88 -11.52 5.88 -9.36
CA ASP A 88 -10.79 5.51 -10.57
C ASP A 88 -9.57 4.60 -10.28
N PHE A 89 -9.29 4.32 -9.00
CA PHE A 89 -8.14 3.54 -8.56
C PHE A 89 -8.54 2.33 -7.71
N HIS A 90 -7.77 1.25 -7.84
CA HIS A 90 -7.60 0.23 -6.82
C HIS A 90 -6.57 0.72 -5.79
N LEU A 91 -6.96 0.72 -4.53
CA LEU A 91 -6.19 1.27 -3.42
C LEU A 91 -5.70 0.14 -2.53
N GLU A 92 -4.41 0.11 -2.22
CA GLU A 92 -3.78 -0.89 -1.36
C GLU A 92 -2.82 -0.20 -0.40
N CYS A 93 -2.88 -0.53 0.89
CA CYS A 93 -1.96 0.01 1.88
C CYS A 93 -0.86 -1.00 2.18
N GLN A 94 0.39 -0.56 2.04
CA GLN A 94 1.59 -1.33 2.37
C GLN A 94 2.19 -0.90 3.72
N LEU A 95 1.34 -0.40 4.62
CA LEU A 95 1.67 -0.46 6.05
C LEU A 95 2.02 -1.91 6.35
N VAL A 96 3.26 -2.13 6.82
CA VAL A 96 3.80 -3.45 7.19
C VAL A 96 2.68 -4.28 7.78
N LEU A 97 2.44 -5.45 7.18
CA LEU A 97 1.62 -6.48 7.80
C LEU A 97 2.03 -6.56 9.26
N GLU A 98 1.07 -6.32 10.16
CA GLU A 98 1.30 -6.33 11.60
C GLU A 98 2.14 -7.55 11.93
N VAL A 99 3.33 -7.33 12.50
CA VAL A 99 4.05 -8.41 13.16
C VAL A 99 3.18 -8.81 14.34
N LYS A 100 2.24 -9.74 14.12
CA LYS A 100 1.46 -10.35 15.17
C LYS A 100 2.41 -11.22 15.98
N ARG A 101 2.90 -10.66 17.08
CA ARG A 101 3.62 -11.44 18.09
C ARG A 101 2.63 -12.43 18.70
N MET A 102 2.84 -13.70 18.42
CA MET A 102 2.13 -14.81 19.06
C MET A 102 3.08 -15.48 20.04
N THR A 103 2.71 -15.49 21.32
CA THR A 103 3.43 -16.23 22.35
C THR A 103 2.84 -17.62 22.45
N VAL A 104 3.66 -18.65 22.20
CA VAL A 104 3.25 -20.06 22.30
C VAL A 104 3.87 -20.66 23.55
N HIS A 105 3.02 -21.10 24.48
CA HIS A 105 3.45 -21.84 25.66
C HIS A 105 3.53 -23.33 25.32
N VAL A 106 4.73 -23.88 25.30
CA VAL A 106 4.97 -25.29 25.03
C VAL A 106 5.21 -26.01 26.35
N TYR A 107 4.26 -26.83 26.77
CA TYR A 107 4.34 -27.58 28.04
C TYR A 107 5.25 -28.81 27.97
N ASN A 108 5.56 -29.30 26.76
CA ASN A 108 6.53 -30.37 26.54
C ASN A 108 7.86 -29.79 26.00
N PRO A 109 8.96 -29.84 26.78
CA PRO A 109 10.24 -29.23 26.38
C PRO A 109 10.94 -29.97 25.23
N HIS A 110 10.47 -31.15 24.84
CA HIS A 110 11.06 -31.96 23.77
C HIS A 110 10.42 -31.73 22.39
N VAL A 111 9.45 -30.81 22.28
CA VAL A 111 8.84 -30.48 20.99
C VAL A 111 9.86 -29.78 20.10
N ASN A 112 10.04 -30.30 18.90
CA ASN A 112 10.95 -29.70 17.92
C ASN A 112 10.38 -28.37 17.40
N ILE A 113 11.24 -27.36 17.30
CA ILE A 113 10.91 -26.04 16.75
C ILE A 113 10.35 -26.14 15.33
N GLN A 114 10.79 -27.12 14.53
CA GLN A 114 10.27 -27.34 13.18
C GLN A 114 8.80 -27.74 13.16
N ASP A 115 8.35 -28.55 14.13
CA ASP A 115 6.95 -28.96 14.25
C ASP A 115 6.08 -27.78 14.66
N LEU A 116 6.55 -26.96 15.60
CA LEU A 116 5.89 -25.71 15.99
C LEU A 116 5.78 -24.73 14.82
N THR A 117 6.87 -24.56 14.07
CA THR A 117 6.88 -23.67 12.89
C THR A 117 5.90 -24.15 11.82
N THR A 118 5.75 -25.47 11.67
CA THR A 118 4.79 -26.07 10.74
C THR A 118 3.35 -25.88 11.20
N PHE A 119 3.09 -25.99 12.50
CA PHE A 119 1.75 -25.79 13.08
C PHE A 119 1.28 -24.32 13.03
N LEU A 120 2.19 -23.36 13.20
CA LEU A 120 1.87 -21.93 13.29
C LEU A 120 1.84 -21.21 11.92
N ARG A 121 2.08 -21.94 10.82
CA ARG A 121 1.97 -21.44 9.44
C ARG A 121 0.52 -21.49 8.96
#